data_AF-A0A1Q4DUH8-F1
#
_entry.id   AF-A0A1Q4DUH8-F1
#
_cell.length_a   1.000
_cell.length_b   1.000
_cell.length_c   1.000
_cell.angle_alpha   90.00
_cell.angle_beta   90.00
_cell.angle_gamma   90.00
#
_symmetry.space_group_name_H-M   'P 1'
#
loop_
_entity.id
_entity.type
_entity.pdbx_description
1 polymer ?
#
loop_
_entity_poly.entity_id
_entity_poly.type
_entity_poly.pdbx_seq_one_letter_code
_entity_poly.pdbx_strand_id
1 'polypeptide(L)'
;MSNAAALELLVRGAAVGGFLALAIAIGRGGSARARVTGILFCLAAAAHTLTQLPEIRPALAPAWEFIWALSVSAAGLFWAFAIELFEDRRRFEPQRAVPAVALLLLGLSQTIATDAIAKGLWLAHNIIGALLMAHVLFVIARGWKSDLVESRRRLRGPVLAAGAVYALAITIVESGEALGRSAQAL
;
A
#
# COMPACT_ATOMS: atom_id res chain seq x y z
N MET A 1 8.80 -20.46 -20.40
CA MET A 1 8.90 -19.78 -19.09
C MET A 1 9.96 -20.49 -18.26
N SER A 2 10.87 -19.76 -17.60
CA SER A 2 11.82 -20.38 -16.67
C SER A 2 11.11 -20.77 -15.37
N ASN A 3 11.66 -21.73 -14.61
CA ASN A 3 11.10 -22.14 -13.32
C ASN A 3 11.00 -20.95 -12.33
N ALA A 4 11.93 -20.01 -12.40
CA ALA A 4 11.91 -18.79 -11.60
C ALA A 4 10.74 -17.87 -11.97
N ALA A 5 10.48 -17.64 -13.25
CA ALA A 5 9.35 -16.83 -13.71
C ALA A 5 8.00 -17.47 -13.36
N ALA A 6 7.91 -18.80 -13.44
CA ALA A 6 6.72 -19.52 -13.00
C ALA A 6 6.48 -19.38 -11.50
N LEU A 7 7.53 -19.49 -10.67
CA LEU A 7 7.44 -19.30 -9.23
C LEU A 7 7.01 -17.87 -8.88
N GLU A 8 7.60 -16.86 -9.53
CA GLU A 8 7.22 -15.46 -9.32
C GLU A 8 5.75 -15.21 -9.62
N LEU A 9 5.27 -15.70 -10.77
CA LEU A 9 3.86 -15.57 -11.17
C LEU A 9 2.93 -16.25 -10.15
N LEU A 10 3.27 -17.46 -9.70
CA LEU A 10 2.49 -18.19 -8.71
C LEU A 10 2.45 -17.46 -7.36
N VAL A 11 3.58 -16.94 -6.89
CA VAL A 11 3.66 -16.20 -5.62
C VAL A 11 2.86 -14.91 -5.67
N ARG A 12 2.97 -14.13 -6.77
CA ARG A 12 2.19 -12.90 -6.95
C ARG A 12 0.69 -13.20 -7.10
N GLY A 13 0.33 -14.25 -7.84
CA GLY A 13 -1.05 -14.71 -7.97
C GLY A 13 -1.64 -15.14 -6.62
N ALA A 14 -0.88 -15.87 -5.82
CA ALA A 14 -1.27 -16.25 -4.46
C ALA A 14 -1.43 -15.02 -3.54
N ALA A 15 -0.55 -14.02 -3.65
CA ALA A 15 -0.67 -12.78 -2.90
C ALA A 15 -1.95 -12.01 -3.27
N VAL A 16 -2.22 -11.82 -4.57
CA VAL A 16 -3.47 -11.19 -5.06
C VAL A 16 -4.68 -11.95 -4.55
N GLY A 17 -4.71 -13.28 -4.71
CA GLY A 17 -5.81 -14.13 -4.21
C GLY A 17 -6.00 -14.01 -2.68
N GLY A 18 -4.90 -13.97 -1.93
CA GLY A 18 -4.91 -13.80 -0.47
C GLY A 18 -5.49 -12.45 -0.04
N PHE A 19 -5.09 -11.35 -0.69
CA PHE A 19 -5.65 -10.03 -0.41
C PHE A 19 -7.14 -9.94 -0.75
N LEU A 20 -7.56 -10.51 -1.89
CA LEU A 20 -8.98 -10.55 -2.27
C LEU A 20 -9.80 -11.41 -1.29
N ALA A 21 -9.30 -12.57 -0.89
CA ALA A 21 -9.94 -13.42 0.10
C ALA A 21 -10.08 -12.69 1.45
N LEU A 22 -9.04 -11.95 1.87
CA LEU A 22 -9.07 -11.15 3.08
C LEU A 22 -10.09 -10.00 2.97
N ALA A 23 -10.16 -9.31 1.84
CA ALA A 23 -11.17 -8.28 1.58
C ALA A 23 -12.60 -8.84 1.71
N ILE A 24 -12.85 -10.02 1.11
CA ILE A 24 -14.15 -10.70 1.18
C ILE A 24 -14.45 -11.13 2.63
N ALA A 25 -13.49 -11.74 3.33
CA ALA A 25 -13.66 -12.19 4.71
C ALA A 25 -13.96 -11.02 5.66
N ILE A 26 -13.22 -9.90 5.51
CA ILE A 26 -13.47 -8.66 6.23
C ILE A 26 -14.88 -8.13 5.89
N GLY A 27 -15.26 -8.11 4.61
CA GLY A 27 -16.58 -7.68 4.15
C GLY A 27 -17.76 -8.48 4.67
N ARG A 28 -17.57 -9.78 4.93
CA ARG A 28 -18.58 -10.68 5.49
C ARG A 28 -18.77 -10.53 7.01
N GLY A 29 -17.80 -9.93 7.71
CA GLY A 29 -17.92 -9.60 9.14
C GLY A 29 -18.92 -8.46 9.40
N GLY A 30 -19.79 -8.61 10.40
CA GLY A 30 -20.74 -7.59 10.85
C GLY A 30 -20.11 -6.25 11.26
N SER A 31 -20.94 -5.21 11.39
CA SER A 31 -20.62 -3.77 11.36
C SER A 31 -19.42 -3.30 12.21
N ALA A 32 -18.27 -3.06 11.57
CA ALA A 32 -17.21 -2.22 12.12
C ALA A 32 -16.61 -1.37 10.99
N ARG A 33 -16.39 -0.06 11.21
CA ARG A 33 -15.93 0.88 10.16
C ARG A 33 -14.49 0.61 9.68
N ALA A 34 -13.66 -0.01 10.52
CA ALA A 34 -12.34 -0.57 10.15
C ALA A 34 -12.40 -1.63 9.04
N ARG A 35 -13.60 -2.11 8.73
CA ARG A 35 -13.88 -2.98 7.58
C ARG A 35 -13.67 -2.25 6.25
N VAL A 36 -14.05 -0.99 6.14
CA VAL A 36 -13.96 -0.24 4.87
C VAL A 36 -12.50 0.06 4.55
N THR A 37 -11.76 0.62 5.50
CA THR A 37 -10.32 0.88 5.35
C THR A 37 -9.53 -0.41 5.14
N GLY A 38 -9.88 -1.49 5.85
CA GLY A 38 -9.31 -2.82 5.64
C GLY A 38 -9.58 -3.40 4.25
N ILE A 39 -10.82 -3.31 3.74
CA ILE A 39 -11.16 -3.72 2.37
C ILE A 39 -10.39 -2.89 1.35
N LEU A 40 -10.41 -1.57 1.48
CA LEU A 40 -9.72 -0.67 0.56
C LEU A 40 -8.21 -0.92 0.55
N PHE A 41 -7.60 -1.14 1.72
CA PHE A 41 -6.20 -1.54 1.81
C PHE A 41 -5.94 -2.87 1.11
N CYS A 42 -6.75 -3.90 1.34
CA CYS A 42 -6.57 -5.20 0.69
C CYS A 42 -6.71 -5.09 -0.84
N LEU A 43 -7.70 -4.34 -1.33
CA LEU A 43 -7.87 -4.08 -2.76
C LEU A 43 -6.68 -3.30 -3.34
N ALA A 44 -6.17 -2.31 -2.60
CA ALA A 44 -5.00 -1.55 -3.03
C ALA A 44 -3.71 -2.39 -3.04
N ALA A 45 -3.52 -3.30 -2.07
CA ALA A 45 -2.39 -4.22 -2.04
C ALA A 45 -2.45 -5.24 -3.18
N ALA A 46 -3.65 -5.77 -3.49
CA ALA A 46 -3.87 -6.60 -4.67
C ALA A 46 -3.57 -5.82 -5.96
N ALA A 47 -4.09 -4.59 -6.08
CA ALA A 47 -3.86 -3.74 -7.23
C ALA A 47 -2.38 -3.40 -7.42
N HIS A 48 -1.67 -3.06 -6.35
CA HIS A 48 -0.23 -2.83 -6.38
C HIS A 48 0.55 -4.08 -6.81
N THR A 49 0.15 -5.27 -6.35
CA THR A 49 0.79 -6.51 -6.80
C THR A 49 0.59 -6.75 -8.29
N LEU A 50 -0.58 -6.37 -8.85
CA LEU A 50 -0.88 -6.46 -10.27
C LEU A 50 -0.11 -5.44 -11.11
N THR A 51 0.11 -4.21 -10.63
CA THR A 51 0.88 -3.20 -11.37
C THR A 51 2.35 -3.57 -11.52
N GLN A 52 2.87 -4.43 -10.65
CA GLN A 52 4.21 -5.02 -10.74
C GLN A 52 4.31 -6.18 -11.76
N LEU A 53 3.23 -6.51 -12.48
CA LEU A 53 3.18 -7.53 -13.54
C LEU A 53 2.80 -6.87 -14.89
N PRO A 54 3.77 -6.38 -15.67
CA PRO A 54 3.48 -5.67 -16.93
C PRO A 54 2.66 -6.50 -17.93
N GLU A 55 2.84 -7.83 -17.92
CA GLU A 55 2.19 -8.76 -18.85
C GLU A 55 0.67 -8.87 -18.66
N ILE A 56 0.14 -8.54 -17.48
CA ILE A 56 -1.30 -8.66 -17.21
C ILE A 56 -2.11 -7.44 -17.67
N ARG A 57 -1.42 -6.34 -18.00
CA ARG A 57 -2.05 -5.08 -18.41
C ARG A 57 -3.04 -5.23 -19.57
N PRO A 58 -2.74 -5.96 -20.66
CA PRO A 58 -3.68 -6.13 -21.77
C PRO A 58 -4.97 -6.84 -21.35
N ALA A 59 -4.86 -7.83 -20.45
CA ALA A 59 -6.00 -8.60 -19.97
C ALA A 59 -6.93 -7.79 -19.06
N LEU A 60 -6.40 -6.75 -18.40
CA LEU A 60 -7.13 -5.89 -17.46
C LEU A 60 -7.35 -4.47 -18.01
N ALA A 61 -7.18 -4.26 -19.31
CA ALA A 61 -7.21 -2.92 -19.93
C ALA A 61 -8.43 -2.06 -19.56
N PRO A 62 -9.68 -2.57 -19.49
CA PRO A 62 -10.84 -1.75 -19.12
C PRO A 62 -10.80 -1.24 -17.67
N ALA A 63 -10.13 -1.98 -16.78
CA ALA A 63 -10.05 -1.67 -15.36
C ALA A 63 -8.67 -1.12 -14.95
N TRP A 64 -7.73 -0.99 -15.89
CA TRP A 64 -6.33 -0.71 -15.60
C TRP A 64 -6.15 0.62 -14.87
N GLU A 65 -6.82 1.68 -15.30
CA GLU A 65 -6.72 3.00 -14.67
C GLU A 65 -7.21 2.97 -13.21
N PHE A 66 -8.24 2.18 -12.93
CA PHE A 66 -8.73 2.00 -11.56
C PHE A 66 -7.77 1.18 -10.70
N ILE A 67 -7.19 0.11 -11.26
CA ILE A 67 -6.16 -0.70 -10.60
C ILE A 67 -4.94 0.16 -10.29
N TRP A 68 -4.49 0.96 -11.25
CA TRP A 68 -3.37 1.86 -11.07
C TRP A 68 -3.66 2.93 -10.00
N ALA A 69 -4.83 3.56 -10.03
CA ALA A 69 -5.23 4.55 -9.01
C ALA A 69 -5.24 3.96 -7.59
N LEU A 70 -5.75 2.73 -7.43
CA LEU A 70 -5.70 2.01 -6.16
C LEU A 70 -4.27 1.68 -5.73
N SER A 71 -3.42 1.24 -6.68
CA SER A 71 -2.01 0.95 -6.42
C SER A 71 -1.26 2.18 -5.90
N VAL A 72 -1.40 3.32 -6.57
CA VAL A 72 -0.77 4.59 -6.17
C VAL A 72 -1.28 5.07 -4.81
N SER A 73 -2.54 4.78 -4.47
CA SER A 73 -3.12 5.15 -3.18
C SER A 73 -2.75 4.18 -2.03
N ALA A 74 -2.06 3.08 -2.31
CA ALA A 74 -1.93 1.95 -1.39
C ALA A 74 -1.26 2.30 -0.07
N ALA A 75 -0.17 3.08 -0.08
CA ALA A 75 0.52 3.50 1.14
C ALA A 75 -0.38 4.35 2.06
N GLY A 76 -1.18 5.25 1.50
CA GLY A 76 -2.13 6.05 2.26
C GLY A 76 -3.29 5.24 2.83
N LEU A 77 -3.81 4.27 2.05
CA LEU A 77 -4.87 3.37 2.50
C LEU A 77 -4.38 2.41 3.60
N PHE A 78 -3.15 1.90 3.47
CA PHE A 78 -2.52 1.10 4.51
C PHE A 78 -2.31 1.90 5.79
N TRP A 79 -1.83 3.15 5.67
CA TRP A 79 -1.71 4.05 6.81
C TRP A 79 -3.06 4.25 7.51
N ALA A 80 -4.12 4.58 6.76
CA ALA A 80 -5.45 4.80 7.32
C ALA A 80 -5.97 3.55 8.06
N PHE A 81 -5.79 2.37 7.46
CA PHE A 81 -6.15 1.09 8.07
C PHE A 81 -5.36 0.80 9.35
N ALA A 82 -4.04 0.99 9.33
CA ALA A 82 -3.19 0.75 10.49
C ALA A 82 -3.56 1.69 11.66
N ILE A 83 -3.70 2.99 11.40
CA ILE A 83 -4.09 3.96 12.44
C ILE A 83 -5.47 3.61 13.02
N GLU A 84 -6.45 3.24 12.19
CA GLU A 84 -7.77 2.84 12.68
C GLU A 84 -7.72 1.57 13.54
N LEU A 85 -6.83 0.63 13.21
CA LEU A 85 -6.68 -0.59 13.98
C LEU A 85 -5.98 -0.39 15.34
N PHE A 86 -5.04 0.54 15.45
CA PHE A 86 -4.24 0.75 16.66
C PHE A 86 -4.74 1.89 17.57
N GLU A 87 -5.35 2.96 17.04
CA GLU A 87 -5.73 4.11 17.87
C GLU A 87 -7.10 3.98 18.57
N ASP A 88 -7.87 2.92 18.33
CA ASP A 88 -9.16 2.62 18.99
C ASP A 88 -10.18 3.80 19.02
N ARG A 89 -10.04 4.75 18.09
CA ARG A 89 -10.94 5.91 17.97
C ARG A 89 -12.18 5.52 17.17
N ARG A 90 -13.33 5.49 17.84
CA ARG A 90 -14.66 5.06 17.32
C ARG A 90 -15.24 5.89 16.14
N ARG A 91 -14.58 6.97 15.68
CA ARG A 91 -15.14 7.87 14.65
C ARG A 91 -14.30 7.84 13.38
N PHE A 92 -14.95 7.56 12.25
CA PHE A 92 -14.35 7.73 10.93
C PHE A 92 -14.26 9.23 10.67
N GLU A 93 -13.05 9.76 10.65
CA GLU A 93 -12.78 11.11 10.21
C GLU A 93 -12.38 11.02 8.73
N PRO A 94 -13.13 11.64 7.80
CA PRO A 94 -12.76 11.71 6.38
C PRO A 94 -11.33 12.22 6.16
N GLN A 95 -10.79 12.95 7.15
CA GLN A 95 -9.40 13.38 7.23
C GLN A 95 -8.38 12.23 7.14
N ARG A 96 -8.76 10.99 7.48
CA ARG A 96 -7.87 9.82 7.37
C ARG A 96 -7.67 9.34 5.94
N ALA A 97 -8.55 9.72 5.01
CA ALA A 97 -8.35 9.47 3.59
C ALA A 97 -7.38 10.47 2.95
N VAL A 98 -7.01 11.55 3.66
CA VAL A 98 -6.16 12.62 3.12
C VAL A 98 -4.83 12.09 2.57
N PRO A 99 -4.08 11.20 3.25
CA PRO A 99 -2.85 10.68 2.69
C PRO A 99 -3.05 9.85 1.41
N ALA A 100 -4.12 9.04 1.35
CA ALA A 100 -4.44 8.27 0.16
C ALA A 100 -4.81 9.18 -1.02
N VAL A 101 -5.64 10.18 -0.78
CA VAL A 101 -6.05 11.17 -1.80
C VAL A 101 -4.85 12.00 -2.25
N ALA A 102 -3.99 12.44 -1.32
CA ALA A 102 -2.79 13.20 -1.66
C ALA A 102 -1.83 12.39 -2.55
N LEU A 103 -1.59 11.12 -2.21
CA LEU A 103 -0.76 10.22 -3.03
C LEU A 103 -1.37 9.98 -4.42
N LEU A 104 -2.70 9.81 -4.51
CA LEU A 104 -3.41 9.71 -5.78
C LEU A 104 -3.24 10.96 -6.64
N LEU A 105 -3.44 12.15 -6.05
CA LEU A 105 -3.29 13.42 -6.77
C LEU A 105 -1.85 13.62 -7.24
N LEU A 106 -0.85 13.22 -6.46
CA LEU A 106 0.55 13.25 -6.90
C LEU A 106 0.80 12.31 -8.09
N GLY A 107 0.25 11.08 -8.05
CA GLY A 107 0.35 10.15 -9.18
C GLY A 107 -0.36 10.66 -10.43
N LEU A 108 -1.56 11.23 -10.30
CA LEU A 108 -2.27 11.85 -11.43
C LEU A 108 -1.52 13.07 -11.97
N SER A 109 -0.89 13.85 -11.09
CA SER A 109 -0.08 15.01 -11.52
C SER A 109 1.14 14.56 -12.32
N GLN A 110 1.71 13.40 -12.00
CA GLN A 110 2.83 12.81 -12.75
C GLN A 110 2.43 12.46 -14.20
N THR A 111 1.22 11.96 -14.45
CA THR A 111 0.81 11.49 -15.79
C THR A 111 0.68 12.62 -16.82
N ILE A 112 0.58 13.86 -16.37
CA ILE A 112 0.45 15.06 -17.23
C ILE A 112 1.68 15.97 -17.18
N ALA A 113 2.68 15.65 -16.34
CA ALA A 113 3.88 16.45 -16.15
C ALA A 113 4.97 16.14 -17.19
N THR A 114 5.89 17.08 -17.41
CA THR A 114 7.11 16.84 -18.20
C THR A 114 8.08 15.92 -17.46
N ASP A 115 8.97 15.23 -18.18
CA ASP A 115 9.87 14.21 -17.60
C ASP A 115 10.63 14.64 -16.34
N ALA A 116 11.14 15.87 -16.31
CA ALA A 116 11.86 16.40 -15.14
C ALA A 116 10.94 16.59 -13.92
N ILE A 117 9.74 17.13 -14.14
CA ILE A 117 8.75 17.37 -13.09
C ILE A 117 8.14 16.04 -12.63
N ALA A 118 7.84 15.14 -13.56
CA ALA A 118 7.30 13.81 -13.27
C ALA A 118 8.22 13.00 -12.35
N LYS A 119 9.54 13.04 -12.58
CA LYS A 119 10.54 12.42 -11.68
C LYS A 119 10.49 13.01 -10.26
N GLY A 120 10.43 14.34 -10.16
CA GLY A 120 10.33 15.04 -8.87
C GLY A 120 9.05 14.68 -8.11
N LEU A 121 7.91 14.62 -8.82
CA LEU A 121 6.62 14.21 -8.24
C LEU A 121 6.64 12.74 -7.79
N TRP A 122 7.24 11.84 -8.56
CA TRP A 122 7.39 10.44 -8.19
C TRP A 122 8.27 10.27 -6.95
N LEU A 123 9.39 11.01 -6.88
CA LEU A 123 10.24 11.00 -5.69
C LEU A 123 9.49 11.54 -4.46
N ALA A 124 8.72 12.61 -4.62
CA ALA A 124 7.89 13.16 -3.54
C ALA A 124 6.82 12.14 -3.08
N HIS A 125 6.16 11.46 -4.02
CA HIS A 125 5.21 10.38 -3.73
C HIS A 125 5.85 9.29 -2.88
N ASN A 126 7.05 8.82 -3.27
CA ASN A 126 7.78 7.81 -2.53
C ASN A 126 8.22 8.28 -1.15
N ILE A 127 8.75 9.50 -1.01
CA ILE A 127 9.14 10.05 0.29
C ILE A 127 7.93 10.11 1.23
N ILE A 128 6.78 10.60 0.75
CA ILE A 128 5.55 10.64 1.53
C ILE A 128 5.11 9.23 1.92
N GLY A 129 5.13 8.28 0.98
CA GLY A 129 4.85 6.87 1.25
C GLY A 129 5.74 6.29 2.35
N ALA A 130 7.05 6.52 2.27
CA ALA A 130 8.02 6.07 3.26
C ALA A 130 7.77 6.68 4.65
N LEU A 131 7.48 7.99 4.72
CA LEU A 131 7.13 8.67 5.97
C LEU A 131 5.86 8.11 6.59
N LEU A 132 4.84 7.77 5.77
CA LEU A 132 3.63 7.11 6.25
C LEU A 132 3.95 5.72 6.83
N MET A 133 4.79 4.92 6.16
CA MET A 133 5.19 3.60 6.67
C MET A 133 5.98 3.71 7.97
N ALA A 134 6.92 4.66 8.05
CA ALA A 134 7.66 4.95 9.26
C ALA A 134 6.74 5.36 10.42
N HIS A 135 5.71 6.17 10.13
CA HIS A 135 4.71 6.53 11.12
C HIS A 135 3.86 5.33 11.57
N VAL A 136 3.46 4.43 10.66
CA VAL A 136 2.78 3.18 11.02
C VAL A 136 3.64 2.35 11.97
N LEU A 137 4.91 2.14 11.65
CA LEU A 137 5.85 1.40 12.51
C LEU A 137 6.00 2.04 13.88
N PHE A 138 6.08 3.36 13.93
CA PHE A 138 6.12 4.11 15.19
C PHE A 138 4.86 3.90 16.04
N VAL A 139 3.67 3.94 15.43
CA VAL A 139 2.40 3.71 16.12
C VAL A 139 2.31 2.28 16.64
N ILE A 140 2.71 1.29 15.85
CA ILE A 140 2.77 -0.12 16.28
C ILE A 140 3.72 -0.28 17.48
N ALA A 141 4.94 0.29 17.38
CA ALA A 141 5.94 0.20 18.44
C ALA A 141 5.48 0.88 19.74
N ARG A 142 4.78 2.03 19.65
CA ARG A 142 4.17 2.68 20.80
C ARG A 142 3.05 1.82 21.41
N GLY A 143 2.16 1.28 20.58
CA GLY A 143 1.03 0.46 21.02
C GLY A 143 1.46 -0.81 21.76
N TRP A 144 2.61 -1.39 21.40
CA TRP A 144 3.16 -2.57 22.08
C TRP A 144 3.68 -2.30 23.49
N LYS A 145 4.22 -1.10 23.77
CA LYS A 145 4.70 -0.75 25.12
C LYS A 145 3.58 -0.58 26.14
N SER A 146 2.37 -0.24 25.69
CA SER A 146 1.22 0.06 26.56
C SER A 146 0.29 -1.13 26.82
N ASP A 147 0.53 -2.29 26.21
CA ASP A 147 -0.47 -3.35 26.11
C ASP A 147 0.07 -4.74 26.51
N LEU A 148 0.27 -4.91 27.83
CA LEU A 148 0.80 -6.14 28.43
C LEU A 148 -0.25 -7.26 28.62
N VAL A 149 -1.51 -7.12 28.19
CA VAL A 149 -2.58 -8.06 28.65
C VAL A 149 -3.51 -8.66 27.58
N GLU A 150 -3.68 -8.13 26.35
CA GLU A 150 -4.64 -8.75 25.40
C GLU A 150 -4.03 -9.69 24.34
N SER A 151 -4.18 -11.01 24.54
CA SER A 151 -3.81 -12.09 23.60
C SER A 151 -4.41 -11.96 22.17
N ARG A 152 -5.44 -11.14 21.96
CA ARG A 152 -6.06 -10.88 20.63
C ARG A 152 -5.29 -9.84 19.79
N ARG A 153 -4.47 -8.98 20.40
CA ARG A 153 -3.66 -7.96 19.70
C ARG A 153 -2.28 -8.49 19.25
N ARG A 154 -1.86 -9.64 19.77
CA ARG A 154 -0.56 -10.31 19.50
C ARG A 154 -0.31 -10.69 18.04
N LEU A 155 -1.35 -10.98 17.24
CA LEU A 155 -1.16 -11.39 15.83
C LEU A 155 -1.34 -10.23 14.83
N ARG A 156 -2.16 -9.22 15.17
CA ARG A 156 -2.43 -8.08 14.27
C ARG A 156 -1.22 -7.14 14.15
N GLY A 157 -0.52 -6.92 15.26
CA GLY A 157 0.72 -6.14 15.35
C GLY A 157 1.81 -6.61 14.39
N PRO A 158 2.31 -7.85 14.54
CA PRO A 158 3.43 -8.34 13.74
C PRO A 158 3.15 -8.40 12.24
N VAL A 159 1.93 -8.79 11.84
CA VAL A 159 1.54 -8.86 10.42
C VAL A 159 1.56 -7.47 9.77
N LEU A 160 1.02 -6.45 10.45
CA LEU A 160 1.07 -5.09 9.94
C LEU A 160 2.47 -4.49 9.98
N ALA A 161 3.26 -4.79 11.01
CA ALA A 161 4.65 -4.38 11.05
C ALA A 161 5.43 -4.97 9.87
N ALA A 162 5.26 -6.26 9.57
CA ALA A 162 5.88 -6.91 8.42
C ALA A 162 5.46 -6.25 7.09
N GLY A 163 4.16 -5.96 6.92
CA GLY A 163 3.65 -5.24 5.76
C GLY A 163 4.23 -3.83 5.61
N ALA A 164 4.35 -3.09 6.72
CA ALA A 164 4.94 -1.74 6.74
C ALA A 164 6.43 -1.76 6.42
N VAL A 165 7.20 -2.72 6.96
CA VAL A 165 8.62 -2.92 6.64
C VAL A 165 8.78 -3.28 5.17
N TYR A 166 7.96 -4.18 4.65
CA TYR A 166 7.98 -4.57 3.24
C TYR A 166 7.69 -3.37 2.32
N ALA A 167 6.64 -2.61 2.60
CA ALA A 167 6.31 -1.41 1.84
C ALA A 167 7.44 -0.38 1.88
N LEU A 168 8.03 -0.15 3.06
CA LEU A 168 9.18 0.75 3.19
C LEU A 168 10.39 0.27 2.37
N ALA A 169 10.67 -1.04 2.37
CA ALA A 169 11.74 -1.62 1.57
C ALA A 169 11.52 -1.40 0.07
N ILE A 170 10.30 -1.65 -0.44
CA ILE A 170 9.95 -1.37 -1.84
C ILE A 170 10.19 0.11 -2.15
N THR A 171 9.65 1.01 -1.34
CA THR A 171 9.74 2.45 -1.59
C THR A 171 11.19 2.94 -1.59
N ILE A 172 12.06 2.38 -0.73
CA ILE A 172 13.50 2.69 -0.74
C ILE A 172 14.14 2.23 -2.06
N VAL A 173 13.84 1.02 -2.51
CA VAL A 173 14.35 0.49 -3.78
C VAL A 173 13.87 1.34 -4.96
N GLU A 174 12.57 1.60 -5.06
CA GLU A 174 11.98 2.42 -6.12
C GLU A 174 12.55 3.85 -6.16
N SER A 175 12.79 4.45 -4.98
CA SER A 175 13.44 5.77 -4.87
C SER A 175 14.89 5.72 -5.31
N GLY A 176 15.63 4.66 -4.92
CA GLY A 176 17.01 4.44 -5.34
C GLY A 176 17.14 4.29 -6.84
N GLU A 177 16.23 3.55 -7.48
CA GLU A 177 16.18 3.43 -8.94
C GLU A 177 15.86 4.75 -9.64
N ALA A 178 14.90 5.53 -9.11
CA ALA A 178 14.55 6.83 -9.66
C ALA A 178 15.75 7.80 -9.63
N LEU A 179 16.53 7.78 -8.55
CA LEU A 179 17.75 8.58 -8.41
C LEU A 179 18.90 8.03 -9.28
N GLY A 180 19.10 6.72 -9.32
CA GLY A 180 20.15 6.06 -10.10
C GLY A 180 19.99 6.24 -11.62
N ARG A 181 18.76 6.11 -12.14
CA ARG A 181 18.46 6.42 -13.55
C ARG A 181 18.64 7.90 -13.89
N SER A 182 18.52 8.79 -12.90
CA SER A 182 18.76 10.23 -13.09
C SER A 182 20.26 10.56 -13.18
N ALA A 183 21.11 9.82 -12.49
CA ALA A 183 22.57 9.98 -12.56
C ALA A 183 23.17 9.48 -13.89
N GLN A 184 22.53 8.51 -14.56
CA GLN A 184 22.97 7.97 -15.85
C GLN A 184 22.48 8.79 -17.07
N ALA A 185 21.59 9.76 -16.86
CA ALA A 185 21.00 10.59 -17.91
C ALA A 185 21.64 11.99 -18.02
N LEU A 186 22.73 12.23 -17.29
CA LEU A 186 23.59 13.42 -17.32
C LEU A 186 24.92 13.06 -17.99
#